data_AF-U2DBK5-F1
#
_entry.id   AF-U2DBK5-F1
#
_cell.length_a   1.000
_cell.length_b   1.000
_cell.length_c   1.000
_cell.angle_alpha   90.00
_cell.angle_beta   90.00
_cell.angle_gamma   90.00
#
_symmetry.space_group_name_H-M   'P 1'
#
loop_
_entity.id
_entity.type
_entity.pdbx_description
1 polymer ?
#
loop_
_entity_poly.entity_id
_entity_poly.type
_entity_poly.pdbx_seq_one_letter_code
_entity_poly.pdbx_strand_id
1 'polypeptide(L)'
;MHCIFECKGECTVVSPVLAKAIGLNEAIILQKLNDLIELNKNDSRYLKEGSIWTNKSVAALCEKYFPYMSLSTVKRAISKLKKLNLIKVKRYYSEEVKSSTNWYSLNYDAIESMIVIDDKFTELEESFVLGKGQNEPITDELLIIELEEIEI
;
A
#
# COMPACT_ATOMS: atom_id res chain seq x y z
N MET A 1 -1.31 -8.65 -37.51
CA MET A 1 -1.62 -7.53 -36.59
C MET A 1 -2.24 -8.14 -35.35
N HIS A 2 -1.44 -8.31 -34.29
CA HIS A 2 -1.85 -9.08 -33.10
C HIS A 2 -2.72 -8.21 -32.19
N CYS A 3 -4.03 -8.51 -32.12
CA CYS A 3 -5.01 -7.82 -31.26
C CYS A 3 -4.86 -8.13 -29.75
N ILE A 4 -3.67 -8.53 -29.29
CA ILE A 4 -3.41 -8.82 -27.87
C ILE A 4 -3.29 -7.55 -27.00
N PHE A 5 -3.21 -6.37 -27.62
CA PHE A 5 -3.16 -5.07 -26.94
C PHE A 5 -4.48 -4.32 -26.92
N GLU A 6 -5.59 -4.93 -27.41
CA GLU A 6 -6.92 -4.40 -27.15
C GLU A 6 -7.32 -4.67 -25.69
N CYS A 7 -6.70 -3.93 -24.78
CA CYS A 7 -7.06 -3.93 -23.36
C CYS A 7 -8.40 -3.20 -23.19
N LYS A 8 -9.52 -3.90 -23.43
CA LYS A 8 -10.85 -3.50 -22.95
C LYS A 8 -10.98 -3.73 -21.43
N GLY A 9 -10.04 -3.20 -20.65
CA GLY A 9 -9.97 -3.36 -19.20
C GLY A 9 -9.81 -2.02 -18.50
N GLU A 10 -10.40 -1.89 -17.30
CA GLU A 10 -10.19 -0.73 -16.42
C GLU A 10 -8.70 -0.58 -16.11
N CYS A 11 -8.11 0.57 -16.48
CA CYS A 11 -6.74 0.88 -16.09
C CYS A 11 -6.72 1.19 -14.57
N THR A 12 -5.86 0.50 -13.83
CA THR A 12 -5.64 0.79 -12.41
C THR A 12 -4.42 1.70 -12.28
N VAL A 13 -4.64 2.91 -11.79
CA VAL A 13 -3.55 3.85 -11.47
C VAL A 13 -3.09 3.56 -10.05
N VAL A 14 -1.79 3.32 -9.84
CA VAL A 14 -1.24 3.01 -8.51
C VAL A 14 -0.09 3.95 -8.22
N SER A 15 -0.05 4.51 -7.01
CA SER A 15 1.09 5.31 -6.55
C SER A 15 2.35 4.45 -6.45
N PRO A 16 3.46 4.80 -7.14
CA PRO A 16 4.73 4.09 -7.04
C PRO A 16 5.30 4.10 -5.62
N VAL A 17 5.15 5.21 -4.90
CA VAL A 17 5.59 5.38 -3.51
C VAL A 17 4.89 4.35 -2.61
N LEU A 18 3.57 4.23 -2.76
CA LEU A 18 2.81 3.24 -2.02
C LEU A 18 3.23 1.81 -2.40
N ALA A 19 3.38 1.52 -3.70
CA ALA A 19 3.81 0.20 -4.16
C ALA A 19 5.20 -0.20 -3.63
N LYS A 20 6.13 0.76 -3.51
CA LYS A 20 7.45 0.57 -2.90
C LYS A 20 7.32 0.25 -1.40
N ALA A 21 6.49 1.00 -0.68
CA ALA A 21 6.38 0.88 0.78
C ALA A 21 5.62 -0.38 1.24
N ILE A 22 4.51 -0.75 0.57
CA ILE A 22 3.66 -1.88 0.99
C ILE A 22 3.68 -3.10 0.07
N GLY A 23 4.20 -2.96 -1.15
CA GLY A 23 4.16 -3.99 -2.20
C GLY A 23 3.08 -3.70 -3.25
N LEU A 24 3.34 -4.15 -4.48
CA LEU A 24 2.50 -3.86 -5.65
C LEU A 24 1.08 -4.44 -5.50
N ASN A 25 0.94 -5.70 -5.10
CA ASN A 25 -0.37 -6.35 -4.97
C ASN A 25 -1.23 -5.66 -3.90
N GLU A 26 -0.61 -5.32 -2.77
CA GLU A 26 -1.23 -4.60 -1.69
C GLU A 26 -1.67 -3.19 -2.11
N ALA A 27 -0.83 -2.46 -2.83
CA ALA A 27 -1.15 -1.13 -3.34
C ALA A 27 -2.29 -1.16 -4.36
N ILE A 28 -2.29 -2.12 -5.29
CA ILE A 28 -3.39 -2.34 -6.25
C ILE A 28 -4.72 -2.60 -5.51
N ILE A 29 -4.71 -3.49 -4.52
CA ILE A 29 -5.92 -3.83 -3.75
C ILE A 29 -6.39 -2.64 -2.92
N LEU A 30 -5.47 -1.91 -2.28
CA LEU A 30 -5.79 -0.73 -1.49
C LEU A 30 -6.44 0.36 -2.36
N GLN A 31 -5.87 0.61 -3.55
CA GLN A 31 -6.45 1.54 -4.50
C GLN A 31 -7.86 1.13 -4.90
N LYS A 32 -8.07 -0.15 -5.25
CA LYS A 32 -9.40 -0.59 -5.67
C LYS A 32 -10.44 -0.47 -4.54
N LEU A 33 -10.03 -0.70 -3.29
CA LEU A 33 -10.90 -0.47 -2.14
C LEU A 33 -11.25 1.01 -1.99
N ASN A 34 -10.31 1.93 -2.24
CA ASN A 34 -10.59 3.37 -2.24
C ASN A 34 -11.68 3.73 -3.25
N ASP A 35 -11.53 3.27 -4.50
CA ASP A 35 -12.49 3.56 -5.57
C ASP A 35 -13.90 3.03 -5.22
N LEU A 36 -13.97 1.84 -4.62
CA LEU A 36 -15.25 1.26 -4.18
C LEU A 36 -15.90 2.07 -3.04
N ILE A 37 -15.10 2.57 -2.11
CA ILE A 37 -15.58 3.44 -1.02
C ILE A 37 -16.05 4.78 -1.59
N GLU A 38 -15.32 5.31 -2.57
CA GLU A 38 -15.68 6.54 -3.27
C GLU A 38 -17.00 6.43 -4.03
N LEU A 39 -17.22 5.34 -4.75
CA LEU A 39 -18.51 5.05 -5.41
C LEU A 39 -19.67 4.95 -4.41
N ASN A 40 -19.39 4.50 -3.19
CA ASN A 40 -20.38 4.34 -2.14
C ASN A 40 -20.65 5.64 -1.35
N LYS A 41 -19.90 6.74 -1.59
CA LYS A 41 -20.00 7.98 -0.80
C LYS A 41 -21.41 8.59 -0.78
N ASN A 42 -22.15 8.45 -1.89
CA ASN A 42 -23.47 9.04 -2.04
C ASN A 42 -24.60 8.15 -1.49
N ASP A 43 -24.31 6.92 -1.06
CA ASP A 43 -25.30 5.98 -0.56
C ASP A 43 -25.16 5.78 0.95
N SER A 44 -26.15 6.32 1.67
CA SER A 44 -26.23 6.28 3.14
C SER A 44 -26.17 4.87 3.75
N ARG A 45 -26.47 3.80 2.99
CA ARG A 45 -26.36 2.41 3.47
C ARG A 45 -24.92 2.00 3.79
N TYR A 46 -23.97 2.68 3.18
CA TYR A 46 -22.53 2.45 3.35
C TYR A 46 -21.91 3.34 4.42
N LEU A 47 -22.61 4.38 4.85
CA LEU A 47 -22.17 5.25 5.94
C LEU A 47 -22.49 4.58 7.29
N LYS A 48 -21.45 4.17 8.01
CA LYS A 48 -21.57 3.55 9.34
C LYS A 48 -20.50 4.12 10.26
N GLU A 49 -20.91 4.54 11.46
CA GLU A 49 -20.01 5.11 12.48
C GLU A 49 -19.18 6.30 11.96
N GLY A 50 -19.78 7.15 11.12
CA GLY A 50 -19.08 8.32 10.55
C GLY A 50 -18.00 7.98 9.51
N SER A 51 -17.89 6.71 9.09
CA SER A 51 -16.99 6.27 8.03
C SER A 51 -17.77 5.59 6.91
N ILE A 52 -17.20 5.58 5.71
CA ILE A 52 -17.83 4.99 4.53
C ILE A 52 -17.20 3.63 4.30
N TRP A 53 -18.05 2.61 4.23
CA TRP A 53 -17.62 1.23 4.17
C TRP A 53 -18.02 0.56 2.87
N THR A 54 -17.30 -0.47 2.46
CA THR A 54 -17.69 -1.33 1.35
C THR A 54 -17.87 -2.77 1.80
N ASN A 55 -18.97 -3.40 1.40
CA ASN A 55 -19.33 -4.77 1.75
C ASN A 55 -19.01 -5.72 0.59
N LYS A 56 -17.79 -6.26 0.55
CA LYS A 56 -17.42 -7.25 -0.47
C LYS A 56 -16.81 -8.47 0.19
N SER A 57 -17.12 -9.65 -0.33
CA SER A 57 -16.37 -10.84 0.06
C SER A 57 -15.00 -10.81 -0.62
N VAL A 58 -13.99 -11.43 0.00
CA VAL A 58 -12.64 -11.53 -0.61
C VAL A 58 -12.72 -12.31 -1.93
N ALA A 59 -13.59 -13.31 -2.01
CA ALA A 59 -13.84 -14.07 -3.24
C ALA A 59 -14.41 -13.18 -4.36
N ALA A 60 -15.42 -12.35 -4.05
CA ALA A 60 -15.99 -11.44 -5.03
C ALA A 60 -15.01 -10.36 -5.50
N LEU A 61 -14.14 -9.86 -4.61
CA LEU A 61 -13.06 -8.94 -5.00
C LEU A 61 -12.09 -9.62 -5.98
N CYS A 62 -11.67 -10.85 -5.68
CA CYS A 62 -10.76 -11.64 -6.50
C CYS A 62 -11.35 -11.89 -7.90
N GLU A 63 -12.56 -12.43 -7.97
CA GLU A 63 -13.19 -12.81 -9.24
C GLU A 63 -13.51 -11.59 -10.12
N LYS A 64 -14.02 -10.50 -9.53
CA LYS A 64 -14.49 -9.35 -10.29
C LYS A 64 -13.39 -8.38 -10.69
N TYR A 65 -12.43 -8.11 -9.80
CA TYR A 65 -11.44 -7.03 -10.01
C TYR A 65 -10.03 -7.54 -10.19
N PHE A 66 -9.72 -8.75 -9.71
CA PHE A 66 -8.38 -9.32 -9.75
C PHE A 66 -8.36 -10.72 -10.38
N PRO A 67 -8.92 -10.92 -11.60
CA PRO A 67 -8.97 -12.24 -12.24
C PRO A 67 -7.58 -12.83 -12.53
N TYR A 68 -6.54 -12.01 -12.43
CA TYR A 68 -5.13 -12.36 -12.58
C TYR A 68 -4.42 -12.70 -11.25
N MET A 69 -5.07 -12.51 -10.10
CA MET A 69 -4.55 -12.92 -8.79
C MET A 69 -5.30 -14.15 -8.27
N SER A 70 -4.59 -15.01 -7.55
CA SER A 70 -5.22 -16.10 -6.82
C SER A 70 -5.91 -15.59 -5.55
N LEU A 71 -6.93 -16.32 -5.08
CA LEU A 71 -7.63 -16.00 -3.84
C LEU A 71 -6.68 -15.92 -2.63
N SER A 72 -5.62 -16.75 -2.61
CA SER A 72 -4.62 -16.74 -1.55
C SER A 72 -3.76 -15.48 -1.57
N THR A 73 -3.39 -14.97 -2.75
CA THR A 73 -2.68 -13.69 -2.91
C THR A 73 -3.52 -12.53 -2.38
N VAL A 74 -4.80 -12.45 -2.77
CA VAL A 74 -5.70 -11.38 -2.30
C VAL A 74 -5.88 -11.46 -0.77
N LYS A 75 -6.07 -12.66 -0.21
CA LYS A 75 -6.16 -12.84 1.26
C LYS A 75 -4.88 -12.40 1.97
N ARG A 76 -3.71 -12.74 1.43
CA ARG A 76 -2.41 -12.35 2.00
C ARG A 76 -2.24 -10.83 1.98
N ALA A 77 -2.56 -10.19 0.86
CA ALA A 77 -2.48 -8.74 0.71
C ALA A 77 -3.42 -8.02 1.69
N ILE A 78 -4.69 -8.42 1.78
CA ILE A 78 -5.65 -7.88 2.76
C ILE A 78 -5.14 -8.06 4.20
N SER A 79 -4.55 -9.22 4.49
CA SER A 79 -3.99 -9.48 5.82
C SER A 79 -2.81 -8.55 6.14
N LYS A 80 -1.96 -8.25 5.15
CA LYS A 80 -0.84 -7.31 5.30
C LYS A 80 -1.35 -5.88 5.49
N LEU A 81 -2.29 -5.43 4.67
CA LEU A 81 -2.94 -4.11 4.81
C LEU A 81 -3.58 -3.92 6.18
N LYS A 82 -4.22 -4.97 6.72
CA LYS A 82 -4.80 -4.96 8.06
C LYS A 82 -3.72 -4.84 9.14
N LYS A 83 -2.61 -5.58 9.01
CA LYS A 83 -1.48 -5.51 9.96
C LYS A 83 -0.83 -4.13 10.00
N LEU A 84 -0.73 -3.47 8.84
CA LEU A 84 -0.23 -2.10 8.71
C LEU A 84 -1.27 -1.04 9.13
N ASN A 85 -2.46 -1.45 9.58
CA ASN A 85 -3.54 -0.56 10.00
C ASN A 85 -4.01 0.43 8.90
N LEU A 86 -3.78 0.10 7.63
CA LEU A 86 -4.20 0.90 6.47
C LEU A 86 -5.68 0.69 6.13
N ILE A 87 -6.21 -0.49 6.48
CA ILE A 87 -7.61 -0.83 6.32
C ILE A 87 -8.24 -1.20 7.66
N LYS A 88 -9.45 -0.73 7.90
CA LYS A 88 -10.32 -1.13 9.00
C LYS A 88 -11.22 -2.24 8.49
N VAL A 89 -11.22 -3.38 9.19
CA VAL A 89 -12.09 -4.53 8.87
C VAL A 89 -13.05 -4.76 10.01
N LYS A 90 -14.35 -4.65 9.72
CA LYS A 90 -15.42 -4.95 10.67
C LYS A 90 -16.40 -5.94 10.07
N ARG A 91 -17.08 -6.67 10.93
CA ARG A 91 -18.15 -7.57 10.52
C ARG A 91 -19.46 -6.96 10.97
N TYR A 92 -20.22 -6.43 10.02
CA TYR A 92 -21.58 -5.97 10.30
C TYR A 92 -22.58 -7.04 9.87
N TYR A 93 -23.58 -7.27 10.72
CA TYR A 93 -24.75 -8.02 10.31
C TYR A 93 -25.53 -7.17 9.30
N SER A 94 -25.83 -7.74 8.13
CA SER A 94 -26.76 -7.14 7.19
C SER A 94 -28.02 -7.98 7.21
N GLU A 95 -29.13 -7.38 7.64
CA GLU A 95 -30.44 -8.03 7.63
C GLU A 95 -30.83 -8.49 6.21
N GLU A 96 -30.46 -7.71 5.19
CA GLU A 96 -30.74 -8.01 3.78
C GLU A 96 -30.05 -9.28 3.27
N VAL A 97 -28.79 -9.51 3.67
CA VAL A 97 -27.97 -10.63 3.15
C VAL A 97 -28.05 -11.84 4.08
N LYS A 98 -28.72 -11.71 5.24
CA LYS A 98 -28.81 -12.72 6.32
C LYS A 98 -27.47 -13.40 6.62
N SER A 99 -26.38 -12.68 6.40
CA SER A 99 -25.03 -13.18 6.55
C SER A 99 -24.15 -12.05 7.04
N SER A 100 -23.26 -12.42 7.94
CA SER A 100 -22.27 -11.51 8.49
C SER A 100 -21.15 -11.35 7.46
N THR A 101 -21.20 -10.25 6.71
CA THR A 101 -20.23 -9.93 5.64
C THR A 101 -19.09 -9.10 6.23
N ASN A 102 -17.87 -9.23 5.68
CA ASN A 102 -16.77 -8.34 6.02
C ASN A 102 -16.96 -6.99 5.32
N TRP A 103 -16.82 -5.93 6.10
CA TRP A 103 -16.85 -4.56 5.63
C TRP A 103 -15.45 -3.97 5.76
N TYR A 104 -15.04 -3.23 4.74
CA TYR A 104 -13.76 -2.56 4.68
C TYR A 104 -13.95 -1.05 4.64
N SER A 105 -13.15 -0.34 5.41
CA SER A 105 -12.97 1.11 5.33
C SER A 105 -11.47 1.39 5.28
N LEU A 106 -11.09 2.52 4.68
CA LEU A 106 -9.71 2.97 4.70
C LEU A 106 -9.40 3.77 5.96
N ASN A 107 -8.13 3.76 6.33
CA ASN A 107 -7.57 4.61 7.35
C ASN A 107 -6.63 5.63 6.69
N TYR A 108 -7.20 6.76 6.25
CA TYR A 108 -6.46 7.78 5.50
C TYR A 108 -5.30 8.36 6.30
N ASP A 109 -5.48 8.62 7.59
CA ASP A 109 -4.42 9.14 8.47
C ASP A 109 -3.16 8.24 8.48
N ALA A 110 -3.35 6.92 8.51
CA ALA A 110 -2.24 5.96 8.50
C ALA A 110 -1.57 5.88 7.13
N ILE A 111 -2.35 6.01 6.04
CA ILE A 111 -1.83 6.02 4.67
C ILE A 111 -0.98 7.27 4.43
N GLU A 112 -1.48 8.44 4.82
CA GLU A 112 -0.77 9.71 4.69
C GLU A 112 0.52 9.73 5.50
N SER A 113 0.45 9.29 6.75
CA SER A 113 1.64 9.19 7.62
C SER A 113 2.74 8.31 7.01
N MET A 114 2.35 7.24 6.29
CA MET A 114 3.29 6.32 5.66
C MET A 114 3.96 6.93 4.43
N ILE A 115 3.24 7.72 3.64
CA ILE A 115 3.78 8.40 2.45
C ILE A 115 4.83 9.44 2.87
N VAL A 116 4.52 10.25 3.90
CA VAL A 116 5.44 11.30 4.39
C VAL A 116 6.77 10.72 4.90
N ILE A 117 6.77 9.50 5.44
CA ILE A 117 8.00 8.84 5.90
C ILE A 117 8.88 8.40 4.72
N ASP A 118 8.29 7.89 3.63
CA ASP A 118 9.05 7.45 2.46
C ASP A 118 9.68 8.64 1.72
N ASP A 119 8.97 9.78 1.64
CA ASP A 119 9.50 11.00 1.04
C ASP A 119 10.73 11.52 1.82
N LYS A 120 10.65 11.55 3.16
CA LYS A 120 11.79 11.94 4.02
C LYS A 120 12.97 10.99 3.90
N PHE A 121 12.71 9.70 3.73
CA PHE A 121 13.78 8.72 3.52
C PHE A 121 14.46 8.90 2.16
N THR A 122 13.69 9.28 1.15
CA THR A 122 14.20 9.56 -0.21
C THR A 122 15.07 10.83 -0.23
N GLU A 123 14.69 11.89 0.49
CA GLU A 123 15.51 13.10 0.65
C GLU A 123 16.85 12.80 1.36
N LEU A 124 16.83 11.90 2.36
CA LEU A 124 18.03 11.48 3.08
C LEU A 124 18.96 10.64 2.19
N GLU A 125 18.43 9.70 1.39
CA GLU A 125 19.24 8.94 0.43
C GLU A 125 19.80 9.84 -0.68
N GLU A 126 19.03 10.78 -1.21
CA GLU A 126 19.53 11.73 -2.21
C GLU A 126 20.65 12.64 -1.66
N SER A 127 20.52 13.08 -0.39
CA SER A 127 21.57 13.83 0.29
C SER A 127 22.85 13.01 0.53
N PHE A 128 22.71 11.70 0.76
CA PHE A 128 23.84 10.77 0.91
C PHE A 128 24.53 10.47 -0.42
N VAL A 129 23.75 10.33 -1.51
CA VAL A 129 24.25 10.05 -2.86
C VAL A 129 24.96 11.27 -3.47
N LEU A 130 24.53 12.50 -3.16
CA LEU A 130 25.24 13.72 -3.56
C LEU A 130 26.52 14.00 -2.74
N GLY A 131 26.78 13.24 -1.67
CA GLY A 131 27.93 13.39 -0.78
C GLY A 131 29.15 12.50 -1.07
N LYS A 132 29.15 11.71 -2.14
CA LYS A 132 30.28 10.81 -2.49
C LYS A 132 30.70 10.94 -3.96
N GLY A 133 31.32 12.05 -4.30
CA GLY A 133 32.30 12.07 -5.39
C GLY A 133 33.68 11.72 -4.82
N GLN A 134 34.09 10.45 -4.87
CA GLN A 134 35.47 10.06 -4.55
C GLN A 134 35.98 9.02 -5.54
N ASN A 135 36.54 9.51 -6.65
CA ASN A 135 37.79 8.95 -7.20
C ASN A 135 38.97 9.75 -6.62
N GLU A 136 38.96 10.00 -5.30
CA GLU A 136 40.15 10.51 -4.63
C GLU A 136 41.06 9.34 -4.29
N PRO A 137 42.35 9.39 -4.64
CA PRO A 137 43.28 8.33 -4.31
C PRO A 137 43.38 8.23 -2.78
N ILE A 138 43.27 7.00 -2.27
CA ILE A 138 43.53 6.70 -0.87
C ILE A 138 45.00 7.02 -0.61
N THR A 139 45.28 8.15 0.04
CA THR A 139 46.60 8.44 0.62
C THR A 139 46.61 7.97 2.07
N ASP A 140 47.70 7.30 2.45
CA ASP A 140 47.96 6.52 3.68
C ASP A 140 47.73 7.22 5.05
N GLU A 141 47.10 8.39 5.10
CA GLU A 141 46.94 9.18 6.33
C GLU A 141 45.77 8.75 7.23
N LEU A 142 44.87 7.87 6.76
CA LEU A 142 43.68 7.42 7.52
C LEU A 142 43.96 6.29 8.53
N LEU A 143 45.17 5.72 8.56
CA LEU A 143 45.54 4.66 9.51
C LEU A 143 45.87 5.16 10.92
N ILE A 144 45.95 6.49 11.14
CA ILE A 144 46.42 7.05 12.42
C ILE A 144 45.26 7.32 13.39
N ILE A 145 44.02 7.52 12.93
CA ILE A 145 42.89 7.87 13.82
C ILE A 145 42.25 6.64 14.49
N GLU A 146 42.25 5.48 13.83
CA GLU A 146 41.61 4.26 14.38
C GLU A 146 42.37 3.63 15.57
N LEU A 147 43.60 4.06 15.86
CA LEU A 147 44.40 3.48 16.96
C LEU A 147 44.31 4.26 18.29
N GLU A 148 43.71 5.46 18.33
CA GLU A 148 43.61 6.26 19.57
C GLU A 148 42.30 6.07 20.36
N GLU A 149 41.24 5.47 19.80
CA GLU A 149 39.95 5.29 20.51
C GLU A 149 39.77 3.93 21.24
N ILE A 150 40.79 3.06 21.26
CA ILE A 150 40.69 1.75 21.96
C ILE A 150 41.20 1.81 23.41
N GLU A 151 41.72 2.95 23.88
CA GLU A 151 42.31 3.05 25.21
C GLU A 151 41.64 4.09 26.13
N ILE A 152 40.33 3.94 26.39
CA ILE A 152 39.66 4.39 27.64
C ILE A 152 38.56 3.41 28.06
#